data_AF-A0A950CJ12-F1
#
_entry.id   AF-A0A950CJ12-F1
#
_cell.length_a   1.000
_cell.length_b   1.000
_cell.length_c   1.000
_cell.angle_alpha   90.00
_cell.angle_beta   90.00
_cell.angle_gamma   90.00
#
_symmetry.space_group_name_H-M   'P 1'
#
loop_
_entity.id
_entity.type
_entity.pdbx_description
1 polymer ?
#
loop_
_entity_poly.entity_id
_entity_poly.type
_entity_poly.pdbx_seq_one_letter_code
_entity_poly.pdbx_strand_id
1 'polypeptide(L)'
;MIARLTTILVVCLALAAPANAITPAPSNAASPLDYMRTILEQARTIVAGNQTHDQKVAALSVLFSKFLDTDAMGREALGQHGSSFTPAQQKEFLPLFRELIQRAYVQDLLLFQNPDFVYAG
;
A
#
# COMPACT_ATOMS: atom_id res chain seq x y z
N MET A 1 11.92 56.07 21.15
CA MET A 1 10.61 56.59 20.74
C MET A 1 10.68 56.85 19.23
N ILE A 2 9.94 56.07 18.41
CA ILE A 2 9.51 56.36 17.01
C ILE A 2 10.65 56.42 15.95
N ALA A 3 10.67 55.79 14.77
CA ALA A 3 9.93 54.77 14.03
C ALA A 3 10.86 54.42 12.81
N ARG A 4 11.10 53.15 12.45
CA ARG A 4 10.50 52.44 11.29
C ARG A 4 10.37 53.33 10.03
N LEU A 5 10.81 52.96 8.82
CA LEU A 5 10.67 51.67 8.16
C LEU A 5 11.52 51.66 6.86
N THR A 6 12.07 50.49 6.60
CA THR A 6 12.79 49.96 5.44
C THR A 6 12.10 50.18 4.08
N THR A 7 12.86 50.51 3.03
CA THR A 7 12.59 50.05 1.64
C THR A 7 13.91 50.05 0.87
N ILE A 8 14.61 48.90 0.83
CA ILE A 8 15.77 48.70 -0.04
C ILE A 8 15.31 48.00 -1.32
N LEU A 9 15.49 48.74 -2.40
CA LEU A 9 15.48 48.36 -3.80
C LEU A 9 16.37 47.13 -4.03
N VAL A 10 15.82 46.03 -4.53
CA VAL A 10 16.60 44.94 -5.13
C VAL A 10 16.06 44.66 -6.53
N VAL A 11 16.79 45.18 -7.51
CA VAL A 11 16.72 44.81 -8.92
C VAL A 11 17.73 43.68 -9.14
N CYS A 12 17.26 42.49 -9.54
CA CYS A 12 18.08 41.44 -10.17
C CYS A 12 17.14 40.63 -11.09
N LEU A 13 17.03 41.04 -12.36
CA LEU A 13 17.77 40.49 -13.49
C LEU A 13 17.19 39.14 -13.94
N ALA A 14 16.40 39.23 -15.01
CA ALA A 14 15.81 38.12 -15.74
C ALA A 14 16.89 37.24 -16.36
N LEU A 15 16.99 35.99 -15.92
CA LEU A 15 17.59 34.91 -16.68
C LEU A 15 16.46 34.10 -17.32
N ALA A 16 16.27 34.30 -18.62
CA ALA A 16 15.46 33.43 -19.45
C ALA A 16 16.18 32.07 -19.56
N ALA A 17 15.78 31.11 -18.73
CA ALA A 17 16.14 29.71 -18.93
C ALA A 17 15.28 29.14 -20.08
N PRO A 18 15.85 28.34 -21.00
CA PRO A 18 15.04 27.60 -21.94
C PRO A 18 14.15 26.65 -21.13
N ALA A 19 12.83 26.79 -21.29
CA ALA A 19 11.88 25.83 -20.78
C ALA A 19 12.16 24.49 -21.48
N ASN A 20 12.99 23.65 -20.87
CA ASN A 20 13.00 22.23 -21.19
C ASN A 20 11.58 21.76 -20.93
N ALA A 21 10.83 21.53 -22.01
CA ALA A 21 9.56 20.85 -21.94
C ALA A 21 9.82 19.50 -21.28
N ILE A 22 9.46 19.40 -19.99
CA ILE A 22 9.35 18.14 -19.29
C ILE A 22 8.19 17.45 -20.00
N THR A 23 8.48 16.66 -21.04
CA THR A 23 7.50 15.74 -21.59
C THR A 23 7.09 14.84 -20.43
N PRO A 24 5.83 14.86 -19.97
CA PRO A 24 5.40 13.95 -18.94
C PRO A 24 5.70 12.55 -19.46
N ALA A 25 6.58 11.83 -18.76
CA ALA A 25 6.77 10.42 -19.04
C ALA A 25 5.39 9.77 -19.02
N PRO A 26 5.06 8.90 -19.99
CA PRO A 26 3.76 8.24 -19.99
C PRO A 26 3.62 7.50 -18.65
N SER A 27 2.72 8.01 -17.82
CA SER A 27 2.31 7.42 -16.54
C SER A 27 1.46 6.18 -16.84
N ASN A 28 2.06 5.17 -17.46
CA ASN A 28 1.49 3.83 -17.63
C ASN A 28 1.69 2.99 -16.34
N ALA A 29 1.87 3.65 -15.19
CA ALA A 29 1.75 2.98 -13.91
C ALA A 29 0.25 2.92 -13.58
N ALA A 30 -0.28 1.71 -13.44
CA ALA A 30 -1.64 1.50 -12.96
C ALA A 30 -1.84 2.29 -11.65
N SER A 31 -2.97 2.99 -11.52
CA SER A 31 -3.26 3.73 -10.29
C SER A 31 -3.37 2.75 -9.11
N PRO A 32 -3.21 3.21 -7.85
CA PRO A 32 -3.46 2.36 -6.68
C PRO A 32 -4.84 1.69 -6.70
N LEU A 33 -5.86 2.38 -7.24
CA LEU A 33 -7.20 1.82 -7.41
C LEU A 33 -7.25 0.72 -8.48
N ASP A 34 -6.56 0.89 -9.61
CA ASP A 34 -6.50 -0.14 -10.65
C ASP A 34 -5.73 -1.38 -10.19
N TYR A 35 -4.69 -1.17 -9.38
CA TYR A 35 -3.98 -2.25 -8.73
C TYR A 35 -4.91 -3.04 -7.78
N MET A 36 -5.67 -2.35 -6.92
CA MET A 36 -6.64 -3.01 -6.03
C MET A 36 -7.74 -3.74 -6.78
N ARG A 37 -8.27 -3.16 -7.86
CA ARG A 37 -9.25 -3.84 -8.73
C ARG A 37 -8.68 -5.14 -9.29
N THR A 38 -7.42 -5.12 -9.75
CA THR A 38 -6.74 -6.31 -10.28
C THR A 38 -6.63 -7.42 -9.22
N ILE A 39 -6.26 -7.07 -7.98
CA ILE A 39 -6.16 -8.03 -6.88
C ILE A 39 -7.53 -8.64 -6.55
N LEU A 40 -8.59 -7.83 -6.50
CA LEU A 40 -9.94 -8.31 -6.20
C LEU A 40 -10.49 -9.24 -7.29
N GLU A 41 -10.24 -8.96 -8.56
CA GLU A 41 -10.62 -9.85 -9.66
C GLU A 41 -9.85 -11.18 -9.62
N GLN A 42 -8.57 -11.17 -9.23
CA GLN A 42 -7.80 -12.39 -9.02
C GLN A 42 -8.38 -13.22 -7.87
N ALA A 43 -8.72 -12.58 -6.74
CA ALA A 43 -9.36 -13.25 -5.62
C ALA A 43 -10.71 -13.87 -6.04
N ARG A 44 -11.55 -13.12 -6.77
CA ARG A 44 -12.82 -13.59 -7.31
C ARG A 44 -12.65 -14.82 -8.19
N THR A 45 -11.64 -14.81 -9.07
CA THR A 45 -11.32 -15.94 -9.96
C THR A 45 -10.93 -17.18 -9.17
N ILE A 46 -10.14 -17.04 -8.10
CA ILE A 46 -9.75 -18.16 -7.23
C ILE A 46 -10.97 -18.74 -6.51
N VAL A 47 -11.84 -17.89 -5.97
CA VAL A 47 -13.03 -18.31 -5.23
C VAL A 47 -14.03 -19.04 -6.15
N ALA A 48 -14.25 -18.53 -7.37
CA ALA A 48 -15.18 -19.09 -8.35
C ALA A 48 -14.67 -20.38 -9.03
N GLY A 49 -13.37 -20.67 -8.93
CA GLY A 49 -12.77 -21.85 -9.56
C GLY A 49 -13.24 -23.19 -8.96
N ASN A 50 -12.97 -24.29 -9.66
CA ASN A 50 -13.39 -25.65 -9.28
C ASN A 50 -12.38 -26.38 -8.39
N GLN A 51 -11.35 -25.70 -7.89
CA GLN A 51 -10.35 -26.26 -6.98
C GLN A 51 -10.95 -26.68 -5.63
N THR A 52 -10.24 -27.56 -4.91
CA THR A 52 -10.59 -27.92 -3.54
C THR A 52 -10.47 -26.73 -2.59
N HIS A 53 -11.12 -26.82 -1.42
CA HIS A 53 -11.01 -25.79 -0.39
C HIS A 53 -9.55 -25.43 -0.07
N ASP A 54 -8.71 -26.43 0.23
CA ASP A 54 -7.31 -26.23 0.59
C ASP A 54 -6.49 -25.58 -0.53
N GLN A 55 -6.78 -25.94 -1.78
CA GLN A 55 -6.14 -25.33 -2.94
C GLN A 55 -6.52 -23.85 -3.09
N LYS A 56 -7.79 -23.49 -2.82
CA LYS A 56 -8.23 -22.09 -2.82
C LYS A 56 -7.58 -21.31 -1.67
N VAL A 57 -7.52 -21.87 -0.46
CA VAL A 57 -6.82 -21.26 0.68
C VAL A 57 -5.35 -20.98 0.34
N ALA A 58 -4.65 -21.96 -0.26
CA ALA A 58 -3.25 -21.79 -0.66
C ALA A 58 -3.08 -20.68 -1.72
N ALA A 59 -3.95 -20.66 -2.74
CA ALA A 59 -3.90 -19.63 -3.79
C ALA A 59 -4.20 -18.23 -3.26
N LEU A 60 -5.23 -18.09 -2.41
CA LEU A 60 -5.57 -16.82 -1.75
C LEU A 60 -4.45 -16.36 -0.81
N SER A 61 -3.80 -17.29 -0.10
CA SER A 61 -2.64 -16.98 0.74
C SER A 61 -1.47 -16.40 -0.06
N VAL A 62 -1.20 -16.95 -1.24
CA VAL A 62 -0.17 -16.43 -2.16
C VAL A 62 -0.56 -15.06 -2.72
N LEU A 63 -1.84 -14.85 -3.01
CA LEU A 63 -2.33 -13.53 -3.44
C LEU A 63 -2.17 -12.51 -2.30
N PHE A 64 -2.59 -12.86 -1.09
CA PHE A 64 -2.51 -12.04 0.11
C PHE A 64 -1.10 -11.52 0.38
N SER A 65 -0.10 -12.40 0.34
CA SER A 65 1.29 -12.04 0.58
C SER A 65 1.92 -11.15 -0.50
N LYS A 66 1.31 -11.06 -1.69
CA LYS A 66 1.80 -10.21 -2.78
C LYS A 66 1.34 -8.76 -2.66
N PHE A 67 0.14 -8.52 -2.11
CA PHE A 67 -0.43 -7.16 -2.09
C PHE A 67 -0.35 -6.49 -0.72
N LEU A 68 -0.20 -7.25 0.37
CA LEU A 68 -0.03 -6.71 1.71
C LEU A 68 1.40 -6.84 2.20
N ASP A 69 2.01 -5.69 2.52
CA ASP A 69 3.23 -5.65 3.31
C ASP A 69 2.88 -5.86 4.79
N THR A 70 2.68 -7.12 5.17
CA THR A 70 2.36 -7.51 6.54
C THR A 70 3.45 -7.13 7.53
N ASP A 71 4.69 -6.96 7.06
CA ASP A 71 5.81 -6.61 7.93
C ASP A 71 5.77 -5.12 8.26
N ALA A 72 5.41 -4.27 7.29
CA ALA A 72 5.12 -2.86 7.55
C ALA A 72 3.90 -2.71 8.46
N MET A 73 2.82 -3.46 8.19
CA MET A 73 1.64 -3.47 9.06
C MET A 73 1.98 -3.90 10.49
N GLY A 74 2.80 -4.94 10.65
CA GLY A 74 3.23 -5.43 11.95
C GLY A 74 4.06 -4.39 12.71
N ARG A 75 5.01 -3.73 12.03
CA ARG A 75 5.78 -2.63 12.64
C ARG A 75 4.91 -1.46 13.06
N GLU A 76 3.95 -1.07 12.22
CA GLU A 76 2.99 -0.01 12.54
C GLU A 76 2.11 -0.40 13.74
N ALA A 77 1.65 -1.65 13.79
CA ALA A 77 0.80 -2.16 14.86
C ALA A 77 1.49 -2.17 16.24
N LEU A 78 2.83 -2.19 16.29
CA LEU A 78 3.56 -2.05 17.55
C LEU A 78 3.47 -0.63 18.14
N GLY A 79 3.18 0.37 17.31
CA GLY A 79 3.06 1.77 17.71
C GLY A 79 4.21 2.25 18.59
N GLN A 80 3.88 2.90 19.71
CA GLN A 80 4.85 3.43 20.67
C GLN A 80 5.77 2.34 21.29
N HIS A 81 5.33 1.08 21.31
CA HIS A 81 6.10 -0.03 21.86
C HIS A 81 7.13 -0.58 20.86
N GLY A 82 7.04 -0.22 19.58
CA GLY A 82 7.96 -0.67 18.53
C GLY A 82 9.41 -0.29 18.79
N SER A 83 9.65 0.84 19.45
CA SER A 83 11.00 1.31 19.82
C SER A 83 11.69 0.44 20.87
N SER A 84 10.93 -0.32 21.66
CA SER A 84 11.47 -1.26 22.66
C SER A 84 11.84 -2.62 22.08
N PHE A 85 11.45 -2.92 20.84
CA PHE A 85 11.77 -4.18 20.20
C PHE A 85 13.21 -4.20 19.69
N THR A 86 13.98 -5.20 20.11
CA THR A 86 15.27 -5.52 19.50
C THR A 86 15.07 -6.10 18.10
N PRO A 87 16.10 -6.05 17.22
CA PRO A 87 16.04 -6.70 15.91
C PRO A 87 15.69 -8.20 15.97
N ALA A 88 16.15 -8.91 17.02
CA ALA A 88 15.81 -10.32 17.23
C ALA A 88 14.32 -10.52 17.53
N GLN A 89 13.75 -9.69 18.42
CA GLN A 89 12.32 -9.73 18.73
C GLN A 89 11.46 -9.37 17.52
N GLN A 90 11.88 -8.40 16.69
CA GLN A 90 11.16 -8.09 15.45
C GLN A 90 11.18 -9.27 14.48
N LYS A 91 12.32 -9.98 14.37
CA LYS A 91 12.45 -11.17 13.52
C LYS A 91 11.53 -12.32 13.97
N GLU A 92 11.23 -12.42 15.26
CA GLU A 92 10.27 -13.39 15.79
C GLU A 92 8.81 -12.92 15.64
N PHE A 93 8.56 -11.64 15.89
CA PHE A 93 7.20 -11.08 15.89
C PHE A 93 6.59 -10.97 14.48
N LEU A 94 7.33 -10.46 13.50
CA LEU A 94 6.75 -10.18 12.17
C LEU A 94 6.22 -11.44 11.45
N PRO A 95 6.91 -12.61 11.49
CA PRO A 95 6.35 -13.85 10.95
C PRO A 95 5.05 -14.28 11.64
N LEU A 96 4.98 -14.16 12.98
CA LEU A 96 3.78 -14.51 13.75
C LEU A 96 2.62 -13.57 13.43
N PHE A 97 2.89 -12.28 13.30
CA PHE A 97 1.91 -11.28 12.89
C PHE A 97 1.37 -11.58 11.49
N ARG A 98 2.24 -11.88 10.53
CA ARG A 98 1.85 -12.28 9.17
C ARG A 98 0.94 -13.50 9.18
N GLU A 99 1.31 -14.54 9.93
CA GLU A 99 0.53 -15.76 10.05
C GLU A 99 -0.85 -15.50 10.66
N LEU A 100 -0.92 -14.70 11.73
CA LEU A 100 -2.18 -14.30 12.37
C LEU A 100 -3.11 -13.64 11.36
N ILE A 101 -2.62 -12.60 10.68
CA ILE A 101 -3.41 -11.83 9.72
C ILE A 101 -3.89 -12.73 8.57
N GLN A 102 -3.01 -13.56 8.00
CA GLN A 102 -3.39 -14.46 6.92
C GLN A 102 -4.45 -15.47 7.35
N ARG A 103 -4.30 -16.09 8.53
CA ARG A 103 -5.26 -17.08 9.04
C ARG A 103 -6.62 -16.46 9.36
N ALA A 104 -6.63 -15.24 9.87
CA ALA A 104 -7.84 -14.51 10.22
C ALA A 104 -8.69 -14.20 8.97
N TYR A 105 -8.07 -13.76 7.87
CA TYR A 105 -8.81 -13.22 6.73
C TYR A 105 -8.91 -14.13 5.50
N VAL A 106 -7.98 -15.07 5.28
CA VAL A 106 -8.04 -15.94 4.08
C VAL A 106 -9.25 -16.87 4.10
N GLN A 107 -9.64 -17.36 5.28
CA GLN A 107 -10.82 -18.21 5.41
C GLN A 107 -12.11 -17.43 5.15
N ASP A 108 -12.19 -16.18 5.61
CA ASP A 108 -13.34 -15.31 5.41
C ASP A 108 -13.58 -15.02 3.92
N LEU A 109 -12.53 -14.90 3.11
CA LEU A 109 -12.66 -14.71 1.66
C LEU A 109 -13.41 -15.85 0.95
N LEU A 110 -13.39 -17.07 1.52
CA LEU A 110 -14.10 -18.21 0.97
C LEU A 110 -15.60 -18.24 1.35
N LEU A 111 -16.01 -17.44 2.34
CA LEU A 111 -17.43 -17.30 2.69
C LEU A 111 -18.19 -16.48 1.64
N PHE A 112 -17.50 -15.58 0.94
CA PHE A 112 -18.08 -14.76 -0.11
C PHE A 112 -18.01 -15.49 -1.45
N GLN A 113 -19.03 -16.29 -1.77
CA GLN A 113 -19.04 -17.10 -3.01
C GLN A 113 -19.06 -16.27 -4.30
N ASN A 114 -19.54 -15.02 -4.26
CA ASN A 114 -19.52 -14.08 -5.39
C ASN A 114 -19.69 -12.62 -4.89
N PRO A 115 -18.63 -11.98 -4.37
CA PRO A 115 -18.72 -10.60 -3.92
C PRO A 115 -18.83 -9.65 -5.12
N ASP A 116 -19.88 -8.82 -5.14
CA ASP A 116 -20.00 -7.68 -6.06
C ASP A 116 -19.26 -6.49 -5.47
N PHE A 117 -18.06 -6.18 -5.99
CA PHE A 117 -17.28 -5.03 -5.55
C PHE A 117 -17.72 -3.77 -6.29
N VAL A 118 -18.13 -2.75 -5.53
CA VAL A 118 -18.38 -1.40 -6.05
C VAL A 118 -17.16 -0.52 -5.72
N TYR A 119 -16.58 0.09 -6.75
CA TYR A 119 -15.39 0.94 -6.59
C TYR A 119 -15.81 2.41 -6.53
N ALA A 120 -15.52 3.08 -5.42
CA ALA A 120 -15.64 4.53 -5.33
C ALA A 120 -14.50 5.20 -6.11
N GLY A 121 -14.85 6.12 -7.00
CA GLY A 121 -13.91 6.95 -7.77
C GLY A 121 -13.89 8.37 -7.24
#